data_AF-A0A3E1DKU1-F1
#
_entry.id   AF-A0A3E1DKU1-F1
#
_cell.length_a   1.000
_cell.length_b   1.000
_cell.length_c   1.000
_cell.angle_alpha   90.00
_cell.angle_beta   90.00
_cell.angle_gamma   90.00
#
_symmetry.space_group_name_H-M   'P 1'
#
loop_
_entity.id
_entity.type
_entity.pdbx_description
1 polymer ?
#
loop_
_entity_poly.entity_id
_entity_poly.type
_entity_poly.pdbx_seq_one_letter_code
_entity_poly.pdbx_strand_id
1 'polypeptide(L)'
;MNQKSTEASAPTPTLSTLKETINAMDGLAQTGFSQIEAIAKLAMAYMEMPEAYRHTEILAVAFEAIWNKAFEMNECISGEARFVGCERTDQGMLRRYAARAAERTEAGGSHE
;
A
#
# COMPACT_ATOMS: atom_id res chain seq x y z
N MET A 1 -24.45 -15.50 35.61
CA MET A 1 -23.21 -14.69 35.57
C MET A 1 -23.00 -14.30 34.12
N ASN A 2 -23.43 -13.11 33.74
CA ASN A 2 -23.36 -12.66 32.35
C ASN A 2 -22.03 -11.92 32.17
N GLN A 3 -21.09 -12.56 31.47
CA GLN A 3 -19.89 -11.90 30.97
C GLN A 3 -20.32 -10.97 29.83
N LYS A 4 -20.40 -9.68 30.14
CA LYS A 4 -20.52 -8.61 29.15
C LYS A 4 -19.14 -8.42 28.54
N SER A 5 -18.94 -8.91 27.31
CA SER A 5 -17.75 -8.63 26.53
C SER A 5 -17.65 -7.13 26.30
N THR A 6 -16.70 -6.50 26.98
CA THR A 6 -16.30 -5.12 26.74
C THR A 6 -15.47 -5.11 25.45
N GLU A 7 -16.13 -4.95 24.30
CA GLU A 7 -15.43 -4.53 23.08
C GLU A 7 -14.86 -3.14 23.34
N ALA A 8 -13.55 -3.09 23.58
CA ALA A 8 -12.81 -1.85 23.64
C ALA A 8 -12.86 -1.21 22.24
N SER A 9 -13.77 -0.25 22.07
CA SER A 9 -13.79 0.62 20.89
C SER A 9 -12.44 1.32 20.80
N ALA A 10 -11.69 1.05 19.73
CA ALA A 10 -10.39 1.69 19.51
C ALA A 10 -10.53 3.21 19.60
N PRO A 11 -9.62 3.91 20.29
CA PRO A 11 -9.73 5.35 20.48
C PRO A 11 -9.74 6.05 19.12
N THR A 12 -10.78 6.86 18.88
CA THR A 12 -10.88 7.67 17.67
C THR A 12 -9.69 8.65 17.63
N PRO A 13 -8.94 8.74 16.51
CA PRO A 13 -7.81 9.65 16.42
C PRO A 13 -8.26 11.09 16.63
N THR A 14 -7.45 11.88 17.33
CA THR A 14 -7.72 13.32 17.49
C THR A 14 -7.46 14.04 16.17
N LEU A 15 -8.04 15.22 15.99
CA LEU A 15 -7.78 16.06 14.81
C LEU A 15 -6.30 16.45 14.68
N SER A 16 -5.60 16.62 15.81
CA SER A 16 -4.15 16.89 15.82
C SER A 16 -3.39 15.70 15.24
N THR A 17 -3.66 14.50 15.75
CA THR A 17 -3.05 13.25 15.29
C THR A 17 -3.30 13.04 13.81
N LEU A 18 -4.53 13.25 13.34
CA LEU A 18 -4.87 13.13 11.92
C LEU A 18 -4.08 14.12 11.05
N LYS A 19 -3.95 15.38 11.50
CA LYS A 19 -3.17 16.40 10.78
C LYS A 19 -1.68 16.05 10.71
N GLU A 20 -1.11 15.58 11.82
CA GLU A 20 0.29 15.15 11.89
C GLU A 20 0.54 13.96 10.95
N THR A 21 -0.35 12.95 10.96
CA THR A 21 -0.27 11.80 10.07
C THR A 21 -0.39 12.19 8.59
N ILE A 22 -1.31 13.10 8.23
CA ILE A 22 -1.42 13.59 6.84
C ILE A 22 -0.13 14.29 6.41
N ASN A 23 0.45 15.14 7.26
CA ASN A 23 1.72 15.80 6.96
C ASN A 23 2.87 14.79 6.81
N ALA A 24 2.89 13.74 7.64
CA ALA A 24 3.88 12.68 7.52
C ALA A 24 3.72 11.90 6.21
N MET A 25 2.49 11.52 5.84
CA MET A 25 2.18 10.86 4.57
C MET A 25 2.56 11.72 3.36
N ASP A 26 2.28 13.03 3.39
CA ASP A 26 2.70 13.94 2.33
C ASP A 26 4.23 14.02 2.23
N GLY A 27 4.94 14.19 3.35
CA GLY A 27 6.41 14.19 3.37
C GLY A 27 7.03 12.90 2.81
N LEU A 28 6.47 11.74 3.17
CA LEU A 28 6.87 10.43 2.63
C LEU A 28 6.61 10.36 1.12
N ALA A 29 5.41 10.75 0.68
CA ALA A 29 5.03 10.75 -0.73
C ALA A 29 5.93 11.66 -1.56
N GLN A 30 6.13 12.92 -1.15
CA GLN A 30 6.98 13.88 -1.86
C GLN A 30 8.42 13.36 -1.98
N THR A 31 8.99 12.85 -0.89
CA THR A 31 10.36 12.33 -0.88
C THR A 31 10.49 11.09 -1.75
N GLY A 32 9.57 10.14 -1.60
CA GLY A 32 9.59 8.87 -2.32
C GLY A 32 9.37 9.04 -3.82
N PHE A 33 8.35 9.81 -4.21
CA PHE A 33 8.03 10.02 -5.62
C PHE A 33 9.09 10.87 -6.32
N SER A 34 9.69 11.86 -5.65
CA SER A 34 10.81 12.61 -6.22
C SER A 34 12.02 11.72 -6.50
N GLN A 35 12.32 10.76 -5.61
CA GLN A 35 13.39 9.79 -5.82
C GLN A 35 13.09 8.83 -6.99
N ILE A 36 11.87 8.29 -7.05
CA ILE A 36 11.41 7.43 -8.15
C ILE A 36 11.54 8.18 -9.48
N GLU A 37 11.05 9.43 -9.53
CA GLU A 37 11.11 10.27 -10.73
C GLU A 37 12.55 10.52 -11.16
N ALA A 38 13.46 10.85 -10.22
CA ALA A 38 14.86 11.08 -10.53
C ALA A 38 15.54 9.82 -11.11
N ILE A 39 15.34 8.66 -10.48
CA ILE A 39 15.92 7.39 -10.97
C ILE A 39 15.35 7.04 -12.35
N ALA A 40 14.05 7.20 -12.57
CA ALA A 40 13.42 6.95 -13.85
C ALA A 40 13.98 7.87 -14.95
N LYS A 41 14.15 9.18 -14.67
CA LYS A 41 14.77 10.12 -15.61
C LYS A 41 16.21 9.73 -15.96
N LEU A 42 17.00 9.33 -14.98
CA LEU A 42 18.37 8.87 -15.22
C LEU A 42 18.40 7.59 -16.05
N ALA A 43 17.51 6.63 -15.77
CA ALA A 43 17.41 5.40 -16.56
C ALA A 43 17.01 5.69 -18.02
N MET A 44 16.03 6.57 -18.24
CA MET A 44 15.61 6.97 -19.59
C MET A 44 16.74 7.67 -20.35
N ALA A 45 17.44 8.62 -19.71
CA ALA A 45 18.59 9.30 -20.32
C ALA A 45 19.72 8.32 -20.65
N TYR A 46 19.95 7.32 -19.78
CA TYR A 46 20.96 6.29 -20.04
C TYR A 46 20.62 5.46 -21.28
N MET A 47 19.35 5.12 -21.50
CA MET A 47 18.90 4.35 -22.68
C MET A 47 19.14 5.05 -24.02
N GLU A 48 19.38 6.37 -24.03
CA GLU A 48 19.75 7.10 -25.25
C GLU A 48 21.24 6.91 -25.62
N MET A 49 22.03 6.28 -24.75
CA MET A 49 23.46 6.01 -24.95
C MET A 49 23.69 4.59 -25.50
N PRO A 50 24.62 4.38 -26.46
CA PRO A 50 24.98 3.04 -26.93
C PRO A 50 25.47 2.09 -25.83
N GLU A 51 26.03 2.63 -24.76
CA GLU A 51 26.46 1.92 -23.56
C GLU A 51 25.31 1.18 -22.87
N ALA A 52 24.07 1.71 -22.90
CA ALA A 52 22.93 1.08 -22.23
C ALA A 52 22.56 -0.28 -22.81
N TYR A 53 22.81 -0.48 -24.10
CA TYR A 53 22.57 -1.77 -24.77
C TYR A 53 23.71 -2.78 -24.55
N ARG A 54 24.87 -2.32 -24.06
CA ARG A 54 26.00 -3.16 -23.65
C ARG A 54 25.97 -3.49 -22.16
N HIS A 55 25.32 -2.64 -21.36
CA HIS A 55 25.28 -2.71 -19.90
C HIS A 55 23.83 -2.66 -19.38
N THR A 56 23.00 -3.58 -19.86
CA THR A 56 21.58 -3.65 -19.50
C THR A 56 21.33 -3.94 -18.02
N GLU A 57 22.32 -4.53 -17.33
CA GLU A 57 22.29 -4.76 -15.89
C GLU A 57 22.14 -3.46 -15.08
N ILE A 58 22.66 -2.33 -15.59
CA ILE A 58 22.50 -1.02 -14.93
C ILE A 58 21.02 -0.59 -14.96
N LEU A 59 20.33 -0.84 -16.07
CA LEU A 59 18.88 -0.59 -16.18
C LEU A 59 18.08 -1.53 -15.28
N ALA A 60 18.48 -2.80 -15.19
CA ALA A 60 17.83 -3.75 -14.28
C ALA A 60 17.91 -3.27 -12.82
N VAL A 61 19.09 -2.80 -12.38
CA VAL A 61 19.30 -2.23 -11.04
C VAL A 61 18.46 -0.95 -10.86
N ALA A 62 18.39 -0.08 -11.86
CA ALA A 62 17.57 1.14 -11.78
C ALA A 62 16.06 0.81 -11.65
N PHE A 63 15.56 -0.17 -12.40
CA PHE A 63 14.17 -0.60 -12.31
C PHE A 63 13.86 -1.31 -10.98
N GLU A 64 14.79 -2.12 -10.48
CA GLU A 64 14.68 -2.72 -9.15
C GLU A 64 14.63 -1.63 -8.05
N ALA A 65 15.48 -0.60 -8.16
CA ALA A 65 15.45 0.52 -7.22
C ALA A 65 14.12 1.29 -7.25
N ILE A 66 13.56 1.53 -8.45
CA ILE A 66 12.22 2.14 -8.60
C ILE A 66 11.15 1.26 -7.94
N TRP A 67 11.17 -0.04 -8.22
CA TRP A 67 10.18 -0.97 -7.67
C TRP A 67 10.25 -1.05 -6.15
N ASN A 68 11.46 -1.23 -5.59
CA ASN A 68 11.69 -1.26 -4.15
C ASN A 68 11.21 0.03 -3.49
N LYS A 69 11.53 1.19 -4.07
CA LYS A 69 11.10 2.48 -3.53
C LYS A 69 9.58 2.64 -3.57
N ALA A 70 8.95 2.25 -4.68
CA ALA A 70 7.49 2.31 -4.80
C ALA A 70 6.80 1.39 -3.78
N PHE A 71 7.35 0.19 -3.56
CA PHE A 71 6.87 -0.74 -2.55
C PHE A 71 7.01 -0.18 -1.14
N GLU A 72 8.20 0.33 -0.77
CA GLU A 72 8.44 0.98 0.53
C GLU A 72 7.45 2.12 0.78
N MET A 73 7.22 2.99 -0.21
CA MET A 73 6.31 4.12 -0.04
C MET A 73 4.86 3.66 0.16
N ASN A 74 4.44 2.61 -0.53
CA ASN A 74 3.11 2.04 -0.33
C ASN A 74 2.95 1.49 1.10
N GLU A 75 3.94 0.76 1.61
CA GLU A 75 3.91 0.21 2.96
C GLU A 75 3.95 1.31 4.04
N CYS A 76 4.82 2.32 3.89
CA CYS A 76 4.90 3.43 4.85
C CYS A 76 3.60 4.23 4.89
N ILE A 77 3.08 4.66 3.73
CA ILE A 77 1.85 5.46 3.65
C ILE A 77 0.65 4.65 4.16
N SER A 78 0.57 3.35 3.82
CA SER A 78 -0.48 2.47 4.31
C SER A 78 -0.37 2.25 5.83
N GLY A 79 0.84 2.15 6.36
CA GLY A 79 1.11 2.06 7.80
C GLY A 79 0.61 3.29 8.56
N GLU A 80 0.91 4.48 8.06
CA GLU A 80 0.41 5.76 8.60
C GLU A 80 -1.12 5.85 8.55
N ALA A 81 -1.72 5.50 7.41
CA ALA A 81 -3.17 5.47 7.29
C ALA A 81 -3.82 4.47 8.26
N ARG A 82 -3.22 3.28 8.43
CA ARG A 82 -3.67 2.27 9.40
C ARG A 82 -3.54 2.76 10.83
N PHE A 83 -2.46 3.45 11.17
CA PHE A 83 -2.23 4.00 12.51
C PHE A 83 -3.37 4.92 12.98
N VAL A 84 -3.98 5.69 12.07
CA VAL A 84 -5.15 6.54 12.35
C VAL A 84 -6.49 5.92 11.92
N GLY A 85 -6.53 4.62 11.62
CA GLY A 85 -7.77 3.93 11.25
C GLY A 85 -8.40 4.41 9.93
N CYS A 86 -7.61 5.03 9.06
CA CYS A 86 -8.02 5.53 7.74
C CYS A 86 -7.43 4.69 6.60
N GLU A 87 -7.05 3.43 6.86
CA GLU A 87 -6.52 2.56 5.82
C GLU A 87 -7.54 2.37 4.69
N ARG A 88 -7.03 2.31 3.46
CA ARG A 88 -7.88 2.09 2.29
C ARG A 88 -8.36 0.64 2.26
N THR A 89 -9.64 0.44 2.54
CA THR A 89 -10.31 -0.85 2.34
C THR A 89 -10.91 -0.92 0.93
N ASP A 90 -10.54 -1.92 0.13
CA ASP A 90 -11.23 -2.20 -1.13
C ASP A 90 -12.58 -2.87 -0.85
N GLN A 91 -13.61 -2.04 -0.70
CA GLN A 91 -14.98 -2.49 -0.48
C GLN A 91 -15.50 -3.39 -1.60
N GLY A 92 -15.02 -3.22 -2.84
CA GLY A 92 -15.38 -4.09 -3.96
C GLY A 92 -14.77 -5.48 -3.80
N MET A 93 -13.51 -5.54 -3.37
CA MET A 93 -12.82 -6.79 -3.03
C MET A 93 -13.54 -7.49 -1.87
N LEU A 94 -13.87 -6.78 -0.78
CA LEU A 94 -14.64 -7.36 0.32
C LEU A 94 -15.99 -7.94 -0.11
N ARG A 95 -16.76 -7.22 -0.94
CA ARG A 95 -18.02 -7.74 -1.49
C ARG A 95 -17.81 -9.02 -2.32
N ARG A 96 -16.76 -9.06 -3.15
CA ARG A 96 -16.41 -10.26 -3.94
C ARG A 96 -16.03 -11.45 -3.03
N TYR A 97 -15.31 -11.21 -1.93
CA TYR A 97 -15.00 -12.27 -0.96
C TYR A 97 -16.23 -12.76 -0.21
N ALA A 98 -17.11 -11.85 0.21
CA ALA A 98 -18.36 -12.20 0.89
C ALA A 98 -19.26 -13.07 0.00
N ALA A 99 -19.43 -12.70 -1.28
CA ALA A 99 -20.19 -13.50 -2.23
C ALA A 99 -19.60 -14.92 -2.41
N ARG A 100 -18.27 -15.04 -2.56
CA ARG A 100 -17.58 -16.34 -2.66
C ARG A 100 -17.73 -17.20 -1.39
N ALA A 101 -17.74 -16.57 -0.22
CA ALA A 101 -17.95 -17.28 1.04
C ALA A 101 -19.40 -17.79 1.15
N ALA A 102 -20.38 -16.97 0.77
CA ALA A 102 -21.80 -17.34 0.76
C ALA A 102 -22.09 -18.54 -0.17
N GLU A 103 -21.53 -18.55 -1.38
CA GLU A 103 -21.67 -19.69 -2.30
C GLU A 103 -21.10 -21.00 -1.72
N ARG A 104 -19.96 -20.94 -1.01
CA ARG A 104 -19.37 -22.12 -0.36
C ARG A 104 -20.22 -22.64 0.80
N THR A 105 -20.85 -21.75 1.55
CA THR A 105 -21.76 -22.15 2.63
C THR A 105 -23.08 -22.70 2.10
N GLU A 106 -23.60 -22.17 0.99
CA GLU A 106 -24.81 -22.69 0.33
C GLU A 106 -24.57 -24.05 -0.34
N ALA A 107 -23.41 -24.24 -0.98
CA ALA A 107 -23.04 -25.52 -1.60
C ALA A 107 -22.66 -26.61 -0.58
N GLY A 108 -22.31 -26.24 0.65
CA GLY A 108 -22.01 -27.18 1.74
C GLY A 108 -23.24 -27.60 2.57
N GLY A 109 -24.39 -26.98 2.36
CA GLY A 109 -25.62 -27.21 3.14
C GLY A 109 -26.65 -28.15 2.49
N SER A 110 -26.34 -28.74 1.33
CA SER A 110 -27.29 -29.55 0.53
C SER A 110 -27.02 -31.07 0.58
N HIS A 111 -26.52 -31.58 1.70
CA HIS A 111 -26.46 -33.02 2.00
C HIS A 111 -26.96 -33.29 3.44
N GLU A 112 -28.28 -33.31 3.61
CA GLU A 112 -28.97 -34.06 4.67
C GLU A 112 -30.13 -34.84 4.06
#